data_AF-A0A956DKM4-F1
#
_entry.id   AF-A0A956DKM4-F1
#
_cell.length_a   1.000
_cell.length_b   1.000
_cell.length_c   1.000
_cell.angle_alpha   90.00
_cell.angle_beta   90.00
_cell.angle_gamma   90.00
#
_symmetry.space_group_name_H-M   'P 1'
#
loop_
_entity.id
_entity.type
_entity.pdbx_description
1 polymer ?
#
loop_
_entity_poly.entity_id
_entity_poly.type
_entity_poly.pdbx_seq_one_letter_code
_entity_poly.pdbx_strand_id
1 'polypeptide(L)'
;MRFTTVPPRSLLFASLLLTGCATRSYGFEACLEDPSRARAYEPHLQKPRVTVRLRGCYQVVTADLPTGRHESRPFKMVDDFVTAGGGTRLAYVGYAERVHVVIDGVESPPYDEILWPPTFSADGRHVGYLARADRGDVLVVDDDVKLRGRQLSRDHFLITDDGRAAAVAIREDGDQQVVFGDQWSEVFDEMSCERSLRFVGGRLSFVARRKNDLLAFVDLKAIDVPGVPVGCRVHMSADGARFAYVSHDRFRSFDRGEPEEISEYRLVVDGEVQLLQGRGDILKLTPSLTLVAVEEGDGTTLWVLGAATPAETSDDEYRPPAGRAVRVRLGDSLGPAFDSVDRDSFEISPEREVSYVGLRNGVRHNVIGNRLATPTEPEVLRQAVEREVVQEIAE
;
A
#
# COMPACT_ATOMS: atom_id res chain seq x y z
N MET A 1 -11.60 -2.29 -57.52
CA MET A 1 -12.04 -0.91 -57.79
C MET A 1 -11.62 -0.05 -56.60
N ARG A 2 -10.75 0.95 -56.86
CA ARG A 2 -10.32 2.11 -56.04
C ARG A 2 -9.92 1.80 -54.57
N PHE A 3 -8.65 1.47 -54.28
CA PHE A 3 -7.46 2.34 -54.08
C PHE A 3 -7.67 3.36 -52.95
N THR A 4 -7.01 3.22 -51.79
CA THR A 4 -5.65 3.73 -51.50
C THR A 4 -4.85 2.79 -50.57
N THR A 5 -3.84 2.05 -51.05
CA THR A 5 -2.36 2.34 -51.03
C THR A 5 -1.73 2.63 -49.65
N VAL A 6 -1.21 1.57 -49.03
CA VAL A 6 0.07 1.50 -48.26
C VAL A 6 1.19 1.27 -49.32
N PRO A 7 2.55 1.38 -49.14
CA PRO A 7 3.35 1.19 -47.92
C PRO A 7 4.70 2.03 -47.87
N PRO A 8 5.87 1.51 -47.42
CA PRO A 8 6.75 2.04 -46.36
C PRO A 8 8.06 2.71 -46.89
N ARG A 9 8.93 3.23 -46.01
CA ARG A 9 10.39 3.47 -46.25
C ARG A 9 11.04 4.03 -44.96
N SER A 10 11.92 3.36 -44.22
CA SER A 10 13.27 2.80 -44.48
C SER A 10 14.39 3.85 -44.66
N LEU A 11 15.18 4.00 -43.58
CA LEU A 11 16.64 4.16 -43.46
C LEU A 11 17.45 4.73 -44.63
N LEU A 12 18.30 5.72 -44.33
CA LEU A 12 19.67 5.79 -44.85
C LEU A 12 20.61 6.40 -43.79
N PHE A 13 21.69 5.64 -43.54
CA PHE A 13 22.81 5.91 -42.66
C PHE A 13 23.67 7.08 -43.14
N ALA A 14 24.26 7.82 -42.19
CA ALA A 14 25.62 8.32 -42.33
C ALA A 14 26.34 8.18 -40.97
N SER A 15 27.25 7.20 -40.93
CA SER A 15 28.14 6.92 -39.82
C SER A 15 29.13 8.07 -39.59
N LEU A 16 29.29 8.50 -38.35
CA LEU A 16 30.61 8.86 -37.84
C LEU A 16 30.84 8.15 -36.51
N LEU A 17 31.84 7.28 -36.51
CA LEU A 17 32.45 6.67 -35.34
C LEU A 17 32.95 7.78 -34.40
N LEU A 18 32.67 7.64 -33.10
CA LEU A 18 33.64 7.81 -32.01
C LEU A 18 33.04 7.25 -30.71
N THR A 19 33.71 6.22 -30.22
CA THR A 19 33.66 5.67 -28.85
C THR A 19 33.71 6.76 -27.78
N GLY A 20 32.87 6.67 -26.74
CA GLY A 20 33.01 7.48 -25.52
C GLY A 20 31.85 7.32 -24.54
N CYS A 21 32.18 7.11 -23.26
CA CYS A 21 31.30 6.81 -22.13
C CYS A 21 30.05 7.69 -21.98
N ALA A 22 28.99 7.05 -21.46
CA ALA A 22 27.89 7.72 -20.79
C ALA A 22 28.38 8.42 -19.51
N THR A 23 28.31 9.75 -19.52
CA THR A 23 28.28 10.61 -18.34
C THR A 23 27.19 11.63 -18.58
N ARG A 24 26.13 11.62 -17.74
CA ARG A 24 25.20 12.77 -17.64
C ARG A 24 25.99 13.94 -17.05
N SER A 25 26.63 14.70 -17.93
CA SER A 25 27.12 16.03 -17.61
C SER A 25 25.92 16.98 -17.58
N TYR A 26 25.50 17.43 -16.40
CA TYR A 26 24.71 18.65 -16.30
C TYR A 26 25.60 19.79 -16.82
N GLY A 27 25.38 20.18 -18.07
CA GLY A 27 26.11 21.25 -18.74
C GLY A 27 25.85 22.57 -18.03
N PHE A 28 26.90 23.09 -17.40
CA PHE A 28 27.06 24.49 -17.05
C PHE A 28 27.21 25.29 -18.35
N GLU A 29 26.28 26.19 -18.67
CA GLU A 29 26.56 27.36 -19.50
C GLU A 29 25.45 28.43 -19.40
N ALA A 30 25.90 29.66 -19.13
CA ALA A 30 25.26 30.95 -19.35
C ALA A 30 23.92 31.29 -18.66
N CYS A 31 24.03 32.17 -17.65
CA CYS A 31 22.98 33.08 -17.20
C CYS A 31 22.36 33.83 -18.39
N LEU A 32 21.05 33.68 -18.60
CA LEU A 32 20.23 34.68 -19.28
C LEU A 32 19.02 34.97 -18.41
N GLU A 33 18.94 36.24 -17.99
CA GLU A 33 17.91 36.83 -17.16
C GLU A 33 16.53 36.70 -17.85
N ASP A 34 15.59 36.01 -17.20
CA ASP A 34 14.18 36.27 -17.42
C ASP A 34 13.41 36.11 -16.08
N PRO A 35 13.17 37.23 -15.35
CA PRO A 35 12.39 37.23 -14.12
C PRO A 35 10.93 36.76 -14.30
N SER A 36 10.42 36.67 -15.54
CA SER A 36 9.03 36.31 -15.83
C SER A 36 8.73 34.81 -15.71
N ARG A 37 9.74 33.96 -15.49
CA ARG A 37 9.57 32.51 -15.25
C ARG A 37 9.39 32.11 -13.79
N ALA A 38 9.38 33.05 -12.85
CA ALA A 38 8.99 32.77 -11.46
C ALA A 38 7.49 32.38 -11.40
N ARG A 39 7.20 31.07 -11.50
CA ARG A 39 5.85 30.56 -11.27
C ARG A 39 5.55 30.61 -9.78
N ALA A 40 4.63 31.48 -9.38
CA ALA A 40 3.95 31.38 -8.09
C ALA A 40 3.16 30.07 -8.08
N TYR A 41 3.52 29.15 -7.20
CA TYR A 41 2.73 27.96 -6.91
C TYR A 41 1.75 28.34 -5.79
N GLU A 42 0.48 28.59 -6.13
CA GLU A 42 -0.58 28.84 -5.15
C GLU A 42 -1.73 27.84 -5.34
N PRO A 43 -1.81 26.75 -4.54
CA PRO A 43 -3.04 26.04 -4.31
C PRO A 43 -3.69 26.56 -3.03
N HIS A 44 -4.94 26.97 -3.17
CA HIS A 44 -5.74 27.60 -2.13
C HIS A 44 -5.94 26.75 -0.86
N LEU A 45 -6.01 27.49 0.26
CA LEU A 45 -6.59 27.20 1.59
C LEU A 45 -5.80 26.25 2.51
N GLN A 46 -5.26 26.85 3.58
CA GLN A 46 -4.59 26.24 4.75
C GLN A 46 -3.34 25.39 4.45
N LYS A 47 -2.36 26.00 3.78
CA LYS A 47 -0.97 25.52 3.69
C LYS A 47 -0.04 26.62 4.20
N PRO A 48 1.21 26.32 4.65
CA PRO A 48 2.09 27.38 5.09
C PRO A 48 2.34 28.29 3.88
N ARG A 49 2.41 29.61 4.09
CA ARG A 49 2.71 30.54 2.99
C ARG A 49 4.19 30.37 2.65
N VAL A 50 4.46 29.51 1.68
CA VAL A 50 5.81 29.25 1.16
C VAL A 50 6.00 30.06 -0.11
N THR A 51 7.06 30.86 -0.15
CA THR A 51 7.47 31.62 -1.33
C THR A 51 8.92 31.28 -1.64
N VAL A 52 9.18 30.87 -2.87
CA VAL A 52 10.54 30.74 -3.40
C VAL A 52 10.88 32.00 -4.18
N ARG A 53 11.91 32.74 -3.75
CA ARG A 53 12.38 33.97 -4.40
C ARG A 53 13.75 33.74 -5.02
N LEU A 54 13.97 34.33 -6.19
CA LEU A 54 15.29 34.37 -6.81
C LEU A 54 16.11 35.53 -6.24
N ARG A 55 17.35 35.24 -5.88
CA ARG A 55 18.38 36.22 -5.47
C ARG A 55 19.64 35.95 -6.30
N GLY A 56 19.71 36.56 -7.48
CA GLY A 56 20.69 36.19 -8.50
C GLY A 56 20.41 34.77 -9.03
N CYS A 57 21.42 33.92 -9.08
CA CYS A 57 21.30 32.51 -9.50
C CYS A 57 20.85 31.57 -8.37
N TYR A 58 20.46 32.11 -7.21
CA TYR A 58 20.08 31.34 -6.03
C TYR A 58 18.60 31.50 -5.71
N GLN A 59 18.03 30.48 -5.11
CA GLN A 59 16.67 30.43 -4.58
C GLN A 59 16.70 30.57 -3.06
N VAL A 60 15.80 31.39 -2.52
CA VAL A 60 15.58 31.60 -1.09
C VAL A 60 14.14 31.24 -0.77
N VAL A 61 13.92 30.38 0.22
CA VAL A 61 12.60 29.98 0.69
C VAL A 61 12.21 30.89 1.85
N THR A 62 11.08 31.55 1.74
CA THR A 62 10.36 32.14 2.87
C THR A 62 9.18 31.26 3.21
N ALA A 63 8.99 30.92 4.48
CA ALA A 63 7.83 30.18 4.95
C ALA A 63 7.25 30.85 6.21
N ASP A 64 5.96 31.18 6.18
CA ASP A 64 5.22 31.56 7.39
C ASP A 64 4.65 30.28 8.03
N LEU A 65 5.31 29.82 9.10
CA LEU A 65 4.93 28.63 9.88
C LEU A 65 4.33 29.05 11.23
N PRO A 66 3.61 28.17 11.94
CA PRO A 66 3.13 28.46 13.30
C PRO A 66 4.26 28.79 14.29
N THR A 67 5.48 28.30 14.02
CA THR A 67 6.68 28.60 14.81
C THR A 67 7.28 29.97 14.50
N GLY A 68 6.82 30.66 13.45
CA GLY A 68 7.29 31.97 13.02
C GLY A 68 7.55 32.05 11.52
N ARG A 69 7.97 33.23 11.05
CA ARG A 69 8.46 33.42 9.67
C ARG A 69 9.90 32.93 9.58
N HIS A 70 10.14 31.99 8.68
CA HIS A 70 11.46 31.43 8.40
C HIS A 70 11.94 31.87 7.03
N GLU A 71 13.23 32.18 6.93
CA GLU A 71 13.88 32.52 5.68
C GLU A 71 15.17 31.71 5.57
N SER A 72 15.29 30.93 4.50
CA SER A 72 16.44 30.06 4.28
C SER A 72 17.68 30.84 3.86
N ARG A 73 18.85 30.24 3.97
CA ARG A 73 20.00 30.72 3.19
C ARG A 73 19.74 30.54 1.68
N PRO A 74 20.51 31.19 0.80
CA PRO A 74 20.43 30.96 -0.63
C PRO A 74 20.91 29.55 -1.01
N PHE A 75 20.10 28.84 -1.79
CA PHE A 75 20.43 27.55 -2.41
C PHE A 75 20.54 27.73 -3.92
N LYS A 76 21.34 26.91 -4.61
CA LYS A 76 21.37 26.91 -6.09
C LYS A 76 20.02 26.47 -6.65
N MET A 77 19.38 25.53 -5.96
CA MET A 77 18.05 25.01 -6.28
C MET A 77 17.38 24.51 -4.99
N VAL A 78 16.06 24.61 -4.92
CA VAL A 78 15.22 23.97 -3.91
C VAL A 78 14.16 23.11 -4.60
N ASP A 79 13.88 21.94 -4.06
CA ASP A 79 12.89 20.99 -4.59
C ASP A 79 12.26 20.16 -3.46
N ASP A 80 11.40 19.19 -3.80
CA ASP A 80 10.90 18.16 -2.89
C ASP A 80 10.13 18.70 -1.68
N PHE A 81 9.29 19.71 -1.90
CA PHE A 81 8.47 20.30 -0.85
C PHE A 81 7.37 19.34 -0.39
N VAL A 82 7.34 19.05 0.91
CA VAL A 82 6.30 18.26 1.57
C VAL A 82 5.73 19.01 2.78
N THR A 83 4.43 18.85 3.04
CA THR A 83 3.77 19.47 4.20
C THR A 83 2.94 18.45 4.98
N ALA A 84 2.83 18.65 6.29
CA ALA A 84 1.98 17.85 7.17
C ALA A 84 1.16 18.69 8.15
N GLY A 85 0.27 18.04 8.90
CA GLY A 85 -0.52 18.68 9.96
C GLY A 85 -1.43 19.81 9.47
N GLY A 86 -2.07 19.64 8.32
CA GLY A 86 -2.89 20.71 7.73
C GLY A 86 -2.06 21.94 7.30
N GLY A 87 -0.80 21.72 6.91
CA GLY A 87 0.09 22.79 6.46
C GLY A 87 0.84 23.53 7.58
N THR A 88 0.87 22.97 8.78
CA THR A 88 1.62 23.54 9.91
C THR A 88 3.09 23.16 9.90
N ARG A 89 3.44 22.10 9.16
CA ARG A 89 4.81 21.57 9.01
C ARG A 89 5.27 21.66 7.57
N LEU A 90 6.55 21.91 7.35
CA LEU A 90 7.17 22.00 6.04
C LEU A 90 8.54 21.32 6.02
N ALA A 91 8.80 20.50 5.00
CA ALA A 91 10.16 20.09 4.68
C ALA A 91 10.44 20.23 3.17
N TYR A 92 11.70 20.47 2.82
CA TYR A 92 12.16 20.56 1.42
C TYR A 92 13.65 20.26 1.31
N VAL A 93 14.14 20.03 0.09
CA VAL A 93 15.56 19.78 -0.20
C VAL A 93 16.19 21.04 -0.79
N GLY A 94 17.30 21.48 -0.19
CA GLY A 94 18.12 22.60 -0.66
C GLY A 94 19.46 22.14 -1.20
N TYR A 95 19.74 22.46 -2.47
CA TYR A 95 20.96 22.08 -3.18
C TYR A 95 21.98 23.23 -3.14
N ALA A 96 23.17 22.98 -2.57
CA ALA A 96 24.28 23.93 -2.52
C ALA A 96 25.59 23.30 -3.03
N GLU A 97 26.69 23.40 -2.30
CA GLU A 97 27.88 22.55 -2.54
C GLU A 97 27.62 21.12 -2.09
N ARG A 98 26.94 20.99 -0.93
CA ARG A 98 26.33 19.76 -0.43
C ARG A 98 24.82 19.97 -0.32
N VAL A 99 24.09 18.86 -0.23
CA VAL A 99 22.62 18.88 -0.18
C VAL A 99 22.15 18.90 1.27
N HIS A 100 21.11 19.67 1.54
CA HIS A 100 20.51 19.80 2.87
C HIS A 100 19.01 19.49 2.78
N VAL A 101 18.48 18.90 3.84
CA VAL A 101 17.03 18.88 4.07
C VAL A 101 16.72 20.00 5.04
N VAL A 102 15.71 20.79 4.76
CA VAL A 102 15.26 21.85 5.65
C VAL A 102 13.90 21.46 6.21
N ILE A 103 13.79 21.37 7.54
CA ILE A 103 12.59 20.98 8.26
C ILE A 103 12.17 22.14 9.15
N ASP A 104 10.99 22.70 8.90
CA ASP A 104 10.43 23.81 9.66
C ASP A 104 11.37 25.00 9.86
N GLY A 105 12.20 25.27 8.84
CA GLY A 105 13.21 26.34 8.85
C GLY A 105 14.58 25.94 9.39
N VAL A 106 14.73 24.73 9.93
CA VAL A 106 16.00 24.21 10.43
C VAL A 106 16.69 23.38 9.35
N GLU A 107 17.93 23.73 9.02
CA GLU A 107 18.73 23.00 8.03
C GLU A 107 19.42 21.80 8.67
N SER A 108 19.36 20.65 7.99
CA SER A 108 20.10 19.46 8.36
C SER A 108 21.61 19.65 8.21
N PRO A 109 22.43 18.74 8.79
CA PRO A 109 23.81 18.56 8.36
C PRO A 109 23.92 18.40 6.83
N PRO A 110 25.06 18.76 6.23
CA PRO A 110 25.28 18.60 4.80
C PRO A 110 25.46 17.12 4.42
N TYR A 111 24.85 16.71 3.32
CA TYR A 111 24.97 15.37 2.73
C TYR A 111 25.51 15.44 1.30
N ASP A 112 26.09 14.35 0.81
CA ASP A 112 26.55 14.27 -0.58
C ASP A 112 25.38 14.21 -1.56
N GLU A 113 24.32 13.51 -1.17
CA GLU A 113 23.13 13.26 -1.97
C GLU A 113 21.94 13.01 -1.04
N ILE A 114 20.74 13.45 -1.44
CA ILE A 114 19.50 12.97 -0.86
C ILE A 114 19.00 11.83 -1.75
N LEU A 115 19.02 10.62 -1.21
CA LEU A 115 18.67 9.38 -1.90
C LEU A 115 17.17 9.18 -1.99
N TRP A 116 16.45 9.69 -0.98
CA TRP A 116 15.00 9.80 -0.97
C TRP A 116 14.57 11.08 -0.23
N PRO A 117 13.68 11.89 -0.82
CA PRO A 117 13.27 13.18 -0.26
C PRO A 117 12.54 13.04 1.09
N PRO A 118 12.42 14.13 1.87
CA PRO A 118 11.69 14.10 3.14
C PRO A 118 10.25 13.61 2.98
N THR A 119 9.82 12.79 3.92
CA THR A 119 8.45 12.31 4.06
C THR A 119 8.01 12.36 5.52
N PHE A 120 6.73 12.56 5.76
CA PHE A 120 6.17 12.60 7.12
C PHE A 120 5.57 11.25 7.53
N SER A 121 5.58 10.96 8.83
CA SER A 121 4.77 9.89 9.43
C SER A 121 3.28 10.11 9.15
N ALA A 122 2.46 9.07 9.33
CA ALA A 122 1.04 9.13 9.00
C ALA A 122 0.30 10.17 9.86
N ASP A 123 0.72 10.34 11.11
CA ASP A 123 0.24 11.39 12.02
C ASP A 123 0.84 12.78 11.78
N GLY A 124 1.80 12.90 10.86
CA GLY A 124 2.47 14.16 10.50
C GLY A 124 3.46 14.70 11.53
N ARG A 125 3.79 13.94 12.59
CA ARG A 125 4.66 14.40 13.68
C ARG A 125 6.13 14.23 13.37
N HIS A 126 6.51 13.11 12.77
CA HIS A 126 7.89 12.75 12.46
C HIS A 126 8.19 13.01 10.99
N VAL A 127 9.41 13.42 10.68
CA VAL A 127 9.90 13.57 9.30
C VAL A 127 11.15 12.75 9.12
N GLY A 128 11.29 12.10 7.98
CA GLY A 128 12.51 11.38 7.67
C GLY A 128 12.82 11.31 6.19
N TYR A 129 14.09 11.05 5.91
CA TYR A 129 14.67 11.09 4.59
C TYR A 129 15.86 10.15 4.52
N LEU A 130 16.17 9.70 3.32
CA LEU A 130 17.35 8.88 3.06
C LEU A 130 18.44 9.74 2.43
N ALA A 131 19.63 9.73 2.99
CA ALA A 131 20.75 10.55 2.53
C ALA A 131 22.04 9.76 2.42
N ARG A 132 22.95 10.23 1.56
CA ARG A 132 24.32 9.74 1.47
C ARG A 132 25.22 10.62 2.32
N ALA A 133 25.79 10.03 3.37
CA ALA A 133 26.81 10.63 4.19
C ALA A 133 28.20 10.06 3.84
N ASP A 134 29.25 10.67 4.39
CA ASP A 134 30.65 10.28 4.12
C ASP A 134 30.94 8.78 4.38
N ARG A 135 30.16 8.13 5.26
CA ARG A 135 30.32 6.72 5.67
C ARG A 135 29.18 5.82 5.21
N GLY A 136 28.55 6.14 4.09
CA GLY A 136 27.44 5.37 3.51
C GLY A 136 26.08 6.02 3.68
N ASP A 137 25.04 5.25 3.38
CA ASP A 137 23.67 5.72 3.38
C ASP A 137 23.10 5.76 4.82
N VAL A 138 22.30 6.79 5.10
CA VAL A 138 21.65 7.01 6.41
C VAL A 138 20.17 7.26 6.23
N LEU A 139 19.35 6.64 7.09
CA LEU A 139 17.96 7.02 7.29
C LEU A 139 17.89 7.95 8.51
N VAL A 140 17.46 9.17 8.28
CA VAL A 140 17.30 10.18 9.31
C VAL A 140 15.82 10.32 9.66
N VAL A 141 15.50 10.42 10.95
CA VAL A 141 14.17 10.78 11.43
C VAL A 141 14.32 11.84 12.51
N ASP A 142 13.66 12.99 12.33
CA ASP A 142 13.72 14.17 13.22
C ASP A 142 15.17 14.58 13.56
N ASP A 143 15.99 14.75 12.52
CA ASP A 143 17.41 15.10 12.59
C ASP A 143 18.34 14.07 13.26
N ASP A 144 17.79 12.97 13.78
CA ASP A 144 18.56 11.83 14.27
C ASP A 144 18.81 10.80 13.18
N VAL A 145 20.06 10.39 13.01
CA VAL A 145 20.40 9.20 12.22
C VAL A 145 19.86 7.96 12.94
N LYS A 146 18.74 7.41 12.49
CA LYS A 146 18.13 6.19 13.06
C LYS A 146 18.78 4.93 12.53
N LEU A 147 19.14 4.90 11.24
CA LEU A 147 19.82 3.77 10.61
C LEU A 147 21.01 4.24 9.79
N ARG A 148 22.07 3.43 9.77
CA ARG A 148 23.24 3.61 8.91
C ARG A 148 23.59 2.28 8.27
N GLY A 149 23.77 2.28 6.96
CA GLY A 149 24.21 1.12 6.20
C GLY A 149 25.24 1.50 5.15
N ARG A 150 26.02 0.53 4.68
CA ARG A 150 26.87 0.74 3.50
C ARG A 150 26.01 1.15 2.30
N GLN A 151 24.88 0.47 2.15
CA GLN A 151 23.87 0.77 1.14
C GLN A 151 22.48 0.47 1.71
N LEU A 152 21.56 1.42 1.56
CA LEU A 152 20.16 1.27 1.92
C LEU A 152 19.31 1.32 0.65
N SER A 153 18.26 0.51 0.58
CA SER A 153 17.32 0.54 -0.54
C SER A 153 16.57 1.87 -0.54
N ARG A 154 16.53 2.53 -1.69
CA ARG A 154 15.88 3.84 -1.86
C ARG A 154 14.35 3.77 -1.74
N ASP A 155 13.78 2.63 -2.10
CA ASP A 155 12.32 2.47 -2.26
C ASP A 155 11.66 1.67 -1.12
N HIS A 156 12.45 1.13 -0.18
CA HIS A 156 11.98 0.19 0.85
C HIS A 156 12.34 0.65 2.25
N PHE A 157 11.73 1.75 2.68
CA PHE A 157 11.81 2.24 4.05
C PHE A 157 10.45 2.79 4.52
N LEU A 158 10.26 2.91 5.83
CA LEU A 158 9.11 3.57 6.42
C LEU A 158 9.47 4.26 7.73
N ILE A 159 8.62 5.20 8.14
CA ILE A 159 8.67 5.90 9.42
C ILE A 159 7.35 5.63 10.13
N THR A 160 7.43 5.25 11.40
CA THR A 160 6.27 4.97 12.24
C THR A 160 5.85 6.21 13.02
N ASP A 161 4.59 6.26 13.45
CA ASP A 161 4.03 7.40 14.22
C ASP A 161 4.66 7.55 15.62
N ASP A 162 5.46 6.57 16.07
CA ASP A 162 6.27 6.65 17.29
C ASP A 162 7.74 7.06 17.02
N GLY A 163 8.07 7.48 15.80
CA GLY A 163 9.39 7.98 15.41
C GLY A 163 10.46 6.91 15.18
N ARG A 164 10.07 5.62 15.18
CA ARG A 164 10.94 4.54 14.71
C ARG A 164 10.94 4.48 13.18
N ALA A 165 11.87 3.71 12.64
CA ALA A 165 12.00 3.54 11.21
C ALA A 165 12.51 2.16 10.82
N ALA A 166 12.04 1.68 9.67
CA ALA A 166 12.53 0.47 9.05
C ALA A 166 13.14 0.79 7.68
N ALA A 167 14.19 0.07 7.28
CA ALA A 167 14.74 0.13 5.93
C ALA A 167 15.31 -1.23 5.49
N VAL A 168 15.36 -1.46 4.19
CA VAL A 168 16.12 -2.59 3.62
C VAL A 168 17.59 -2.19 3.47
N ALA A 169 18.47 -2.90 4.17
CA ALA A 169 19.92 -2.81 4.00
C ALA A 169 20.38 -3.84 2.96
N ILE A 170 21.24 -3.40 2.04
CA ILE A 170 21.85 -4.26 1.01
C ILE A 170 23.26 -4.62 1.48
N ARG A 171 23.53 -5.91 1.59
CA ARG A 171 24.80 -6.47 2.04
C ARG A 171 25.80 -6.53 0.88
N GLU A 172 27.06 -6.84 1.21
CA GLU A 172 28.13 -6.91 0.19
C GLU A 172 27.95 -8.07 -0.79
N ASP A 173 27.33 -9.16 -0.33
CA ASP A 173 26.96 -10.33 -1.14
C ASP A 173 25.73 -10.09 -2.03
N GLY A 174 25.08 -8.92 -1.89
CA GLY A 174 23.86 -8.56 -2.60
C GLY A 174 22.57 -8.98 -1.88
N ASP A 175 22.67 -9.86 -0.88
CA ASP A 175 21.53 -10.23 -0.06
C ASP A 175 21.04 -9.04 0.77
N GLN A 176 19.80 -9.13 1.22
CA GLN A 176 19.07 -8.05 1.86
C GLN A 176 18.59 -8.45 3.25
N GLN A 177 18.48 -7.45 4.11
CA GLN A 177 17.86 -7.55 5.43
C GLN A 177 17.01 -6.32 5.69
N VAL A 178 15.86 -6.49 6.35
CA VAL A 178 15.13 -5.37 6.92
C VAL A 178 15.73 -5.06 8.28
N VAL A 179 16.06 -3.80 8.50
CA VAL A 179 16.48 -3.26 9.80
C VAL A 179 15.35 -2.44 10.36
N PHE A 180 14.98 -2.67 11.62
CA PHE A 180 13.97 -1.90 12.34
C PHE A 180 14.47 -1.62 13.76
N GLY A 181 14.81 -0.36 14.04
CA GLY A 181 15.55 -0.01 15.25
C GLY A 181 16.93 -0.69 15.28
N ASP A 182 17.22 -1.43 16.35
CA ASP A 182 18.44 -2.23 16.52
C ASP A 182 18.29 -3.69 16.04
N GLN A 183 17.10 -4.06 15.57
CA GLN A 183 16.78 -5.42 15.16
C GLN A 183 16.96 -5.61 13.66
N TRP A 184 17.37 -6.83 13.30
CA TRP A 184 17.61 -7.24 11.92
C TRP A 184 16.76 -8.46 11.60
N SER A 185 16.18 -8.49 10.41
CA SER A 185 15.53 -9.69 9.90
C SER A 185 16.51 -10.81 9.60
N GLU A 186 15.97 -12.01 9.40
CA GLU A 186 16.67 -13.05 8.65
C GLU A 186 17.09 -12.49 7.28
N VAL A 187 18.18 -13.04 6.74
CA VAL A 187 18.71 -12.69 5.41
C VAL A 187 17.80 -13.28 4.33
N PHE A 188 17.54 -12.48 3.30
CA PHE A 188 16.78 -12.88 2.12
C PHE A 188 17.45 -12.31 0.87
N ASP A 189 17.25 -12.95 -0.27
CA ASP A 189 17.91 -12.59 -1.52
C ASP A 189 17.47 -11.18 -1.98
N GLU A 190 16.17 -10.89 -1.92
CA GLU A 190 15.62 -9.63 -2.45
C GLU A 190 14.19 -9.34 -1.97
N MET A 191 13.89 -8.07 -1.69
CA MET A 191 12.51 -7.60 -1.52
C MET A 191 11.85 -7.40 -2.89
N SER A 192 11.22 -8.44 -3.42
CA SER A 192 10.63 -8.43 -4.77
C SER A 192 9.25 -7.77 -4.87
N CYS A 193 8.56 -7.57 -3.74
CA CYS A 193 7.26 -6.94 -3.71
C CYS A 193 7.39 -5.47 -3.27
N GLU A 194 7.46 -4.57 -4.25
CA GLU A 194 7.50 -3.12 -4.02
C GLU A 194 6.32 -2.72 -3.10
N ARG A 195 6.60 -1.92 -2.06
CA ARG A 195 5.62 -1.46 -1.06
C ARG A 195 5.00 -2.55 -0.16
N SER A 196 5.59 -3.75 -0.08
CA SER A 196 5.13 -4.79 0.87
C SER A 196 5.53 -4.49 2.32
N LEU A 197 6.60 -3.72 2.55
CA LEU A 197 7.01 -3.28 3.88
C LEU A 197 5.94 -2.38 4.50
N ARG A 198 5.29 -2.86 5.56
CA ARG A 198 4.22 -2.17 6.27
C ARG A 198 4.39 -2.29 7.78
N PHE A 199 3.90 -1.27 8.48
CA PHE A 199 3.80 -1.26 9.93
C PHE A 199 2.35 -0.99 10.33
N VAL A 200 1.67 -1.99 10.87
CA VAL A 200 0.24 -1.92 11.24
C VAL A 200 0.06 -2.60 12.59
N GLY A 201 -0.74 -2.02 13.48
CA GLY A 201 -0.98 -2.59 14.81
C GLY A 201 0.28 -2.79 15.66
N GLY A 202 1.31 -1.97 15.45
CA GLY A 202 2.58 -2.09 16.17
C GLY A 202 3.53 -3.18 15.66
N ARG A 203 3.19 -3.83 14.55
CA ARG A 203 3.94 -4.96 13.98
C ARG A 203 4.40 -4.67 12.56
N LEU A 204 5.56 -5.22 12.22
CA LEU A 204 6.16 -5.05 10.91
C LEU A 204 5.87 -6.27 10.04
N SER A 205 5.48 -6.06 8.79
CA SER A 205 5.32 -7.12 7.81
C SER A 205 5.92 -6.75 6.46
N PHE A 206 6.45 -7.72 5.73
CA PHE A 206 6.91 -7.53 4.35
C PHE A 206 6.90 -8.86 3.59
N VAL A 207 7.11 -8.80 2.28
CA VAL A 207 7.23 -10.00 1.44
C VAL A 207 8.57 -9.95 0.74
N ALA A 208 9.37 -11.00 0.92
CA ALA A 208 10.70 -11.07 0.35
C ALA A 208 10.99 -12.47 -0.20
N ARG A 209 11.92 -12.51 -1.15
CA ARG A 209 12.36 -13.73 -1.80
C ARG A 209 13.52 -14.33 -1.02
N ARG A 210 13.41 -15.59 -0.65
CA ARG A 210 14.48 -16.38 -0.05
C ARG A 210 14.70 -17.61 -0.89
N LYS A 211 15.85 -17.71 -1.55
CA LYS A 211 16.13 -18.74 -2.55
C LYS A 211 15.08 -18.74 -3.67
N ASN A 212 14.25 -19.78 -3.75
CA ASN A 212 13.23 -19.97 -4.79
C ASN A 212 11.84 -19.53 -4.36
N ASP A 213 11.63 -19.24 -3.08
CA ASP A 213 10.31 -18.96 -2.54
C ASP A 213 10.16 -17.46 -2.25
N LEU A 214 8.97 -16.94 -2.52
CA LEU A 214 8.51 -15.72 -1.88
C LEU A 214 7.90 -16.11 -0.52
N LEU A 215 8.28 -15.39 0.52
CA LEU A 215 7.83 -15.63 1.88
C LEU A 215 7.28 -14.34 2.47
N ALA A 216 6.22 -14.48 3.25
CA ALA A 216 5.79 -13.44 4.16
C ALA A 216 6.76 -13.36 5.35
N PHE A 217 7.07 -12.15 5.77
CA PHE A 217 7.79 -11.88 6.99
C PHE A 217 6.89 -11.11 7.94
N VAL A 218 6.90 -11.50 9.20
CA VAL A 218 6.20 -10.80 10.28
C VAL A 218 7.17 -10.66 11.45
N ASP A 219 7.30 -9.45 11.98
CA ASP A 219 8.23 -9.09 13.05
C ASP A 219 9.65 -9.58 12.77
N LEU A 220 10.12 -9.30 11.55
CA LEU A 220 11.48 -9.60 11.06
C LEU A 220 11.78 -11.11 10.90
N LYS A 221 10.81 -11.99 11.08
CA LYS A 221 10.95 -13.44 10.90
C LYS A 221 10.16 -13.94 9.70
N ALA A 222 10.71 -14.93 9.00
CA ALA A 222 10.01 -15.56 7.89
C ALA A 222 8.89 -16.48 8.41
N ILE A 223 7.73 -16.42 7.76
CA ILE A 223 6.69 -17.42 7.91
C ILE A 223 6.98 -18.52 6.89
N ASP A 224 7.25 -19.74 7.36
CA ASP A 224 7.73 -20.86 6.53
C ASP A 224 6.60 -21.53 5.75
N VAL A 225 5.83 -20.72 5.02
CA VAL A 225 4.79 -21.15 4.10
C VAL A 225 5.17 -20.64 2.71
N PRO A 226 5.69 -21.51 1.83
CA PRO A 226 6.11 -21.11 0.50
C PRO A 226 4.90 -20.72 -0.36
N GLY A 227 5.09 -19.67 -1.15
CA GLY A 227 4.09 -19.20 -2.09
C GLY A 227 3.97 -17.68 -2.08
N VAL A 228 3.41 -17.12 -3.13
CA VAL A 228 3.28 -15.68 -3.29
C VAL A 228 2.02 -15.20 -2.57
N PRO A 229 2.14 -14.30 -1.58
CA PRO A 229 0.97 -13.64 -1.02
C PRO A 229 0.22 -12.88 -2.11
N VAL A 230 -1.08 -13.12 -2.25
CA VAL A 230 -1.96 -12.43 -3.19
C VAL A 230 -1.84 -10.92 -2.97
N GLY A 231 -1.55 -10.19 -4.04
CA GLY A 231 -1.35 -8.74 -3.98
C GLY A 231 -0.12 -8.30 -3.16
N CYS A 232 0.84 -9.18 -2.91
CA CYS A 232 2.06 -8.89 -2.15
C CYS A 232 1.76 -8.32 -0.74
N ARG A 233 0.70 -8.83 -0.10
CA ARG A 233 0.17 -8.23 1.13
C ARG A 233 0.02 -9.26 2.25
N VAL A 234 0.51 -8.87 3.42
CA VAL A 234 0.16 -9.46 4.71
C VAL A 234 -0.83 -8.52 5.38
N HIS A 235 -2.01 -9.03 5.72
CA HIS A 235 -3.03 -8.29 6.47
C HIS A 235 -2.71 -8.41 7.96
N MET A 236 -2.91 -7.32 8.69
CA MET A 236 -2.74 -7.25 10.14
C MET A 236 -4.03 -6.73 10.76
N SER A 237 -4.43 -7.26 11.91
CA SER A 237 -5.47 -6.62 12.73
C SER A 237 -4.98 -5.28 13.26
N ALA A 238 -5.89 -4.34 13.50
CA ALA A 238 -5.55 -2.99 13.94
C ALA A 238 -4.80 -2.93 15.30
N ASP A 239 -5.01 -3.93 16.16
CA ASP A 239 -4.30 -4.10 17.43
C ASP A 239 -3.00 -4.93 17.30
N GLY A 240 -2.69 -5.42 16.10
CA GLY A 240 -1.53 -6.28 15.83
C GLY A 240 -1.64 -7.71 16.37
N ALA A 241 -2.73 -8.07 17.04
CA ALA A 241 -2.88 -9.39 17.64
C ALA A 241 -2.84 -10.52 16.61
N ARG A 242 -3.30 -10.26 15.38
CA ARG A 242 -3.44 -11.25 14.31
C ARG A 242 -2.88 -10.78 12.99
N PHE A 243 -2.41 -11.73 12.19
CA PHE A 243 -2.05 -11.52 10.78
C PHE A 243 -2.63 -12.62 9.90
N ALA A 244 -2.87 -12.30 8.63
CA ALA A 244 -3.31 -13.28 7.64
C ALA A 244 -2.87 -12.89 6.22
N TYR A 245 -2.71 -13.87 5.36
CA TYR A 245 -2.54 -13.66 3.92
C TYR A 245 -3.05 -14.88 3.16
N VAL A 246 -3.52 -14.67 1.93
CA VAL A 246 -3.74 -15.77 0.99
C VAL A 246 -2.47 -15.89 0.17
N SER A 247 -1.93 -17.10 0.04
CA SER A 247 -0.79 -17.40 -0.81
C SER A 247 -1.19 -18.36 -1.94
N HIS A 248 -0.43 -18.36 -3.02
CA HIS A 248 -0.51 -19.36 -4.07
C HIS A 248 0.89 -19.86 -4.45
N ASP A 249 0.96 -21.09 -4.95
CA ASP A 249 2.18 -21.78 -5.38
C ASP A 249 3.01 -21.06 -6.46
N ARG A 250 2.43 -20.13 -7.22
CA ARG A 250 3.10 -19.52 -8.37
C ARG A 250 4.30 -18.62 -8.01
N PHE A 251 5.51 -19.18 -7.94
CA PHE A 251 6.75 -18.43 -8.24
C PHE A 251 7.81 -19.29 -8.96
N ARG A 252 8.32 -18.76 -10.09
CA ARG A 252 9.46 -19.14 -10.98
C ARG A 252 9.19 -20.15 -12.12
N SER A 253 9.68 -19.91 -13.36
CA SER A 253 10.88 -19.19 -13.78
C SER A 253 10.64 -18.20 -14.95
N PHE A 254 11.48 -17.18 -15.08
CA PHE A 254 11.58 -16.34 -16.29
C PHE A 254 12.14 -17.11 -17.51
N ASP A 255 12.33 -18.43 -17.41
CA ASP A 255 12.80 -19.29 -18.48
C ASP A 255 11.70 -20.27 -18.91
N ARG A 256 11.22 -20.03 -20.13
CA ARG A 256 10.36 -20.91 -20.96
C ARG A 256 8.87 -20.79 -20.67
N GLY A 257 8.19 -20.27 -21.70
CA GLY A 257 6.74 -20.15 -21.75
C GLY A 257 6.09 -21.52 -21.72
N GLU A 258 5.11 -21.68 -20.84
CA GLU A 258 3.70 -21.31 -21.04
C GLU A 258 3.12 -20.94 -19.65
N PRO A 259 1.99 -20.21 -19.56
CA PRO A 259 1.35 -19.99 -18.27
C PRO A 259 0.79 -21.31 -17.71
N GLU A 260 1.47 -21.91 -16.73
CA GLU A 260 0.89 -22.98 -15.91
C GLU A 260 -0.23 -22.42 -15.01
N GLU A 261 -1.32 -23.20 -14.90
CA GLU A 261 -2.50 -22.89 -14.10
C GLU A 261 -2.16 -22.93 -12.60
N ILE A 262 -2.64 -21.96 -11.82
CA ILE A 262 -2.43 -21.93 -10.36
C ILE A 262 -3.10 -23.16 -9.78
N SER A 263 -2.32 -24.07 -9.19
CA SER A 263 -2.84 -25.35 -8.74
C SER A 263 -3.47 -25.25 -7.35
N GLU A 264 -2.98 -24.34 -6.49
CA GLU A 264 -3.39 -24.28 -5.09
C GLU A 264 -3.37 -22.84 -4.51
N TYR A 265 -4.44 -22.50 -3.78
CA TYR A 265 -4.50 -21.34 -2.90
C TYR A 265 -4.51 -21.79 -1.43
N ARG A 266 -3.76 -21.08 -0.59
CA ARG A 266 -3.62 -21.35 0.85
C ARG A 266 -3.92 -20.09 1.63
N LEU A 267 -4.89 -20.14 2.51
CA LEU A 267 -5.10 -19.12 3.53
C LEU A 267 -4.15 -19.39 4.69
N VAL A 268 -3.33 -18.41 5.03
CA VAL A 268 -2.46 -18.42 6.21
C VAL A 268 -3.02 -17.45 7.23
N VAL A 269 -3.25 -17.92 8.45
CA VAL A 269 -3.75 -17.11 9.57
C VAL A 269 -2.88 -17.41 10.78
N ASP A 270 -2.15 -16.41 11.25
CA ASP A 270 -1.27 -16.53 12.41
C ASP A 270 -0.22 -17.67 12.29
N GLY A 271 0.14 -18.03 11.05
CA GLY A 271 1.07 -19.12 10.70
C GLY A 271 0.39 -20.46 10.40
N GLU A 272 -0.88 -20.62 10.77
CA GLU A 272 -1.67 -21.82 10.46
C GLU A 272 -2.17 -21.79 9.03
N VAL A 273 -2.10 -22.94 8.34
CA VAL A 273 -2.41 -23.06 6.91
C VAL A 273 -3.72 -23.79 6.68
N GLN A 274 -4.56 -23.22 5.82
CA GLN A 274 -5.80 -23.83 5.36
C GLN A 274 -5.87 -23.78 3.83
N LEU A 275 -6.15 -24.92 3.19
CA LEU A 275 -6.32 -25.01 1.74
C LEU A 275 -7.66 -24.38 1.32
N LEU A 276 -7.62 -23.60 0.25
CA LEU A 276 -8.80 -23.02 -0.39
C LEU A 276 -9.11 -23.78 -1.68
N GLN A 277 -10.40 -23.98 -1.96
CA GLN A 277 -10.87 -24.66 -3.17
C GLN A 277 -10.89 -23.73 -4.40
N GLY A 278 -10.41 -22.49 -4.25
CA GLY A 278 -10.44 -21.48 -5.29
C GLY A 278 -9.67 -20.23 -4.89
N ARG A 279 -9.74 -19.19 -5.73
CA ARG A 279 -9.00 -17.95 -5.52
C ARG A 279 -9.52 -17.23 -4.28
N GLY A 280 -8.64 -17.02 -3.30
CA GLY A 280 -8.95 -16.33 -2.05
C GLY A 280 -8.50 -14.86 -2.03
N ASP A 281 -9.26 -14.01 -1.34
CA ASP A 281 -8.84 -12.66 -0.95
C ASP A 281 -9.35 -12.32 0.46
N ILE A 282 -8.53 -11.69 1.30
CA ILE A 282 -8.91 -11.30 2.66
C ILE A 282 -9.58 -9.94 2.62
N LEU A 283 -10.87 -9.93 2.96
CA LEU A 283 -11.68 -8.72 2.95
C LEU A 283 -11.62 -7.96 4.28
N LYS A 284 -11.54 -8.68 5.40
CA LYS A 284 -11.54 -8.08 6.74
C LYS A 284 -10.72 -8.95 7.69
N LEU A 285 -9.85 -8.32 8.48
CA LEU A 285 -9.13 -8.97 9.57
C LEU A 285 -9.25 -8.10 10.83
N THR A 286 -9.90 -8.64 11.85
CA THR A 286 -10.01 -8.04 13.18
C THR A 286 -9.43 -9.02 14.20
N PRO A 287 -9.33 -8.63 15.48
CA PRO A 287 -8.84 -9.52 16.54
C PRO A 287 -9.69 -10.79 16.69
N SER A 288 -10.98 -10.73 16.34
CA SER A 288 -11.94 -11.83 16.52
C SER A 288 -12.47 -12.43 15.22
N LEU A 289 -12.31 -11.75 14.08
CA LEU A 289 -12.92 -12.12 12.80
C LEU A 289 -11.89 -12.12 11.67
N THR A 290 -11.90 -13.16 10.84
CA THR A 290 -11.26 -13.14 9.52
C THR A 290 -12.31 -13.41 8.46
N LEU A 291 -12.54 -12.46 7.55
CA LEU A 291 -13.47 -12.58 6.42
C LEU A 291 -12.66 -12.77 5.14
N VAL A 292 -12.86 -13.91 4.48
CA VAL A 292 -12.15 -14.28 3.24
C VAL A 292 -13.16 -14.53 2.15
N ALA A 293 -13.03 -13.85 1.01
CA ALA A 293 -13.78 -14.22 -0.19
C ALA A 293 -13.04 -15.33 -0.92
N VAL A 294 -13.75 -16.38 -1.30
CA VAL A 294 -13.24 -17.49 -2.11
C VAL A 294 -14.12 -17.62 -3.35
N GLU A 295 -13.52 -17.45 -4.53
CA GLU A 295 -14.19 -17.65 -5.81
C GLU A 295 -14.18 -19.14 -6.15
N GLU A 296 -15.37 -19.78 -6.19
CA GLU A 296 -15.56 -21.21 -6.42
C GLU A 296 -16.60 -21.39 -7.54
N GLY A 297 -16.22 -22.00 -8.66
CA GLY A 297 -17.12 -22.25 -9.79
C GLY A 297 -17.76 -20.96 -10.35
N ASP A 298 -19.09 -20.88 -10.32
CA ASP A 298 -19.88 -19.73 -10.78
C ASP A 298 -20.23 -18.73 -9.66
N GLY A 299 -19.80 -18.95 -8.41
CA GLY A 299 -20.17 -18.13 -7.26
C GLY A 299 -19.00 -17.55 -6.46
N THR A 300 -19.35 -16.91 -5.35
CA THR A 300 -18.39 -16.46 -4.34
C THR A 300 -18.86 -16.92 -2.96
N THR A 301 -17.98 -17.63 -2.26
CA THR A 301 -18.21 -18.03 -0.87
C THR A 301 -17.43 -17.07 0.04
N LEU A 302 -18.12 -16.39 0.96
CA LEU A 302 -17.52 -15.57 2.01
C LEU A 302 -17.30 -16.44 3.25
N TRP A 303 -16.06 -16.81 3.51
CA TRP A 303 -15.66 -17.58 4.67
C TRP A 303 -15.46 -16.65 5.86
N VAL A 304 -16.10 -16.97 6.98
CA VAL A 304 -15.97 -16.24 8.24
C VAL A 304 -15.30 -17.16 9.24
N LEU A 305 -14.06 -16.82 9.62
CA LEU A 305 -13.29 -17.55 10.62
C LEU A 305 -13.35 -16.84 11.97
N GLY A 306 -13.29 -17.63 13.05
CA GLY A 306 -13.41 -17.16 14.44
C GLY A 306 -14.84 -17.20 15.00
N ALA A 307 -15.82 -17.50 14.14
CA ALA A 307 -17.23 -17.67 14.50
C ALA A 307 -17.56 -19.08 15.01
N ALA A 308 -18.65 -19.20 15.78
CA ALA A 308 -19.27 -20.49 16.04
C ALA A 308 -19.82 -21.08 14.73
N THR A 309 -19.67 -22.38 14.53
CA THR A 309 -20.30 -23.11 13.41
C THR A 309 -21.75 -23.42 13.77
N PRO A 310 -22.75 -22.86 13.05
CA PRO A 310 -24.14 -23.25 13.21
C PRO A 310 -24.34 -24.75 12.96
N ALA A 311 -25.30 -25.35 13.67
CA ALA A 311 -25.61 -26.78 13.51
C ALA A 311 -26.23 -27.12 12.15
N GLU A 312 -26.88 -26.15 11.51
CA GLU A 312 -27.64 -26.34 10.28
C GLU A 312 -27.02 -25.55 9.13
N THR A 313 -27.09 -26.13 7.93
CA THR A 313 -26.82 -25.45 6.66
C THR A 313 -28.15 -25.02 6.07
N SER A 314 -28.17 -23.86 5.40
CA SER A 314 -29.36 -23.36 4.73
C SER A 314 -29.71 -24.22 3.52
N ASP A 315 -30.98 -24.63 3.47
CA ASP A 315 -31.66 -25.33 2.36
C ASP A 315 -32.24 -24.37 1.30
N ASP A 316 -31.90 -23.08 1.39
CA ASP A 316 -32.44 -22.03 0.54
C ASP A 316 -32.14 -22.25 -0.95
N GLU A 317 -33.20 -22.35 -1.75
CA GLU A 317 -33.14 -22.61 -3.19
C GLU A 317 -33.05 -21.34 -4.05
N TYR A 318 -32.89 -20.17 -3.42
CA TYR A 318 -32.84 -18.90 -4.15
C TYR A 318 -31.71 -18.89 -5.20
N ARG A 319 -32.08 -18.50 -6.43
CA ARG A 319 -31.17 -18.40 -7.57
C ARG A 319 -31.11 -16.94 -8.03
N PRO A 320 -29.95 -16.28 -7.90
CA PRO A 320 -29.75 -14.91 -8.38
C PRO A 320 -30.05 -14.78 -9.87
N PRO A 321 -30.66 -13.67 -10.33
CA PRO A 321 -30.91 -13.43 -11.75
C PRO A 321 -29.63 -13.46 -12.61
N ALA A 322 -28.51 -13.00 -12.04
CA ALA A 322 -27.20 -13.02 -12.71
C ALA A 322 -26.55 -14.41 -12.76
N GLY A 323 -27.16 -15.43 -12.15
CA GLY A 323 -26.67 -16.80 -12.07
C GLY A 323 -25.52 -17.03 -11.09
N ARG A 324 -24.89 -15.97 -10.56
CA ARG A 324 -23.75 -16.05 -9.63
C ARG A 324 -24.20 -15.69 -8.22
N ALA A 325 -24.18 -16.67 -7.32
CA ALA A 325 -24.57 -16.48 -5.93
C ALA A 325 -23.39 -16.10 -5.04
N VAL A 326 -23.67 -15.21 -4.09
CA VAL A 326 -22.82 -14.98 -2.93
C VAL A 326 -23.43 -15.71 -1.74
N ARG A 327 -22.65 -16.58 -1.10
CA ARG A 327 -23.04 -17.31 0.12
C ARG A 327 -22.02 -17.06 1.22
N VAL A 328 -22.44 -17.19 2.48
CA VAL A 328 -21.55 -17.08 3.65
C VAL A 328 -21.32 -18.46 4.23
N ARG A 329 -20.07 -18.80 4.55
CA ARG A 329 -19.69 -20.06 5.18
C ARG A 329 -19.17 -19.81 6.58
N LEU A 330 -19.77 -20.49 7.56
CA LEU A 330 -19.42 -20.46 8.98
C LEU A 330 -19.02 -21.89 9.38
N GLY A 331 -17.71 -22.20 9.36
CA GLY A 331 -17.25 -23.59 9.46
C GLY A 331 -17.82 -24.48 8.35
N ASP A 332 -18.51 -25.55 8.72
CA ASP A 332 -19.18 -26.44 7.76
C ASP A 332 -20.59 -25.98 7.36
N SER A 333 -21.13 -24.96 8.03
CA SER A 333 -22.46 -24.41 7.72
C SER A 333 -22.38 -23.44 6.53
N LEU A 334 -23.20 -23.69 5.51
CA LEU A 334 -23.36 -22.78 4.37
C LEU A 334 -24.69 -22.02 4.46
N GLY A 335 -24.62 -20.69 4.46
CA GLY A 335 -25.76 -19.80 4.61
C GLY A 335 -26.59 -19.62 3.34
N PRO A 336 -27.66 -18.81 3.41
CA PRO A 336 -28.55 -18.53 2.28
C PRO A 336 -27.83 -17.92 1.07
N ALA A 337 -28.43 -18.05 -0.10
CA ALA A 337 -27.95 -17.43 -1.35
C ALA A 337 -28.42 -15.98 -1.47
N PHE A 338 -27.56 -15.14 -2.02
CA PHE A 338 -27.80 -13.72 -2.27
C PHE A 338 -27.22 -13.27 -3.60
N ASP A 339 -27.74 -12.17 -4.14
CA ASP A 339 -27.12 -11.46 -5.27
C ASP A 339 -25.80 -10.82 -4.81
N SER A 340 -25.78 -10.31 -3.59
CA SER A 340 -24.60 -9.73 -2.93
C SER A 340 -24.77 -9.75 -1.42
N VAL A 341 -23.65 -9.63 -0.70
CA VAL A 341 -23.62 -9.51 0.76
C VAL A 341 -22.91 -8.21 1.12
N ASP A 342 -23.49 -7.44 2.04
CA ASP A 342 -22.92 -6.21 2.57
C ASP A 342 -21.74 -6.55 3.50
N ARG A 343 -20.52 -6.34 3.01
CA ARG A 343 -19.28 -6.76 3.67
C ARG A 343 -19.00 -6.00 4.97
N ASP A 344 -19.57 -4.80 5.11
CA ASP A 344 -19.37 -3.96 6.30
C ASP A 344 -20.38 -4.30 7.40
N SER A 345 -21.46 -4.99 7.06
CA SER A 345 -22.52 -5.41 8.00
C SER A 345 -22.17 -6.61 8.89
N PHE A 346 -21.00 -7.24 8.69
CA PHE A 346 -20.60 -8.40 9.49
C PHE A 346 -20.27 -8.03 10.93
N GLU A 347 -20.98 -8.66 11.86
CA GLU A 347 -20.75 -8.58 13.30
C GLU A 347 -20.62 -9.98 13.92
N ILE A 348 -19.85 -10.08 15.00
CA ILE A 348 -19.73 -11.30 15.83
C ILE A 348 -20.16 -10.94 17.25
N SER A 349 -21.18 -11.62 17.78
CA SER A 349 -21.64 -11.44 19.16
C SER A 349 -20.62 -11.97 20.17
N PRO A 350 -20.74 -11.64 21.48
CA PRO A 350 -19.91 -12.24 22.53
C PRO A 350 -19.96 -13.78 22.56
N GLU A 351 -21.09 -14.36 22.19
CA GLU A 351 -21.33 -15.81 22.06
C GLU A 351 -20.76 -16.39 20.75
N ARG A 352 -20.09 -15.58 19.94
CA ARG A 352 -19.52 -15.90 18.62
C ARG A 352 -20.54 -16.22 17.54
N GLU A 353 -21.79 -15.75 17.69
CA GLU A 353 -22.78 -15.82 16.63
C GLU A 353 -22.54 -14.70 15.61
N VAL A 354 -22.65 -15.01 14.32
CA VAL A 354 -22.41 -14.07 13.23
C VAL A 354 -23.74 -13.51 12.72
N SER A 355 -23.80 -12.20 12.53
CA SER A 355 -24.86 -11.54 11.78
C SER A 355 -24.30 -10.78 10.57
N TYR A 356 -25.10 -10.67 9.52
CA TYR A 356 -24.78 -9.90 8.32
C TYR A 356 -26.04 -9.58 7.50
N VAL A 357 -25.91 -8.71 6.51
CA VAL A 357 -26.99 -8.32 5.60
C VAL A 357 -26.71 -8.85 4.19
N GLY A 358 -27.64 -9.65 3.66
CA GLY A 358 -27.64 -10.10 2.27
C GLY A 358 -28.69 -9.37 1.44
N LEU A 359 -28.44 -9.19 0.15
CA LEU A 359 -29.37 -8.55 -0.79
C LEU A 359 -29.97 -9.57 -1.76
N ARG A 360 -31.29 -9.55 -1.93
CA ARG A 360 -32.05 -10.33 -2.93
C ARG A 360 -32.97 -9.41 -3.71
N ASN A 361 -32.82 -9.36 -5.03
CA ASN A 361 -33.61 -8.52 -5.93
C ASN A 361 -33.72 -7.06 -5.41
N GLY A 362 -32.62 -6.51 -4.87
CA GLY A 362 -32.57 -5.17 -4.29
C GLY A 362 -33.12 -5.03 -2.86
N VAL A 363 -33.63 -6.10 -2.26
CA VAL A 363 -34.19 -6.11 -0.89
C VAL A 363 -33.15 -6.59 0.11
N ARG A 364 -33.01 -5.88 1.23
CA ARG A 364 -32.09 -6.23 2.32
C ARG A 364 -32.72 -7.28 3.24
N HIS A 365 -31.94 -8.30 3.57
CA HIS A 365 -32.31 -9.37 4.48
C HIS A 365 -31.24 -9.51 5.58
N ASN A 366 -31.67 -9.45 6.82
CA ASN A 366 -30.80 -9.73 7.96
C ASN A 366 -30.61 -11.25 8.10
N VAL A 367 -29.38 -11.68 8.37
CA VAL A 367 -29.03 -13.09 8.59
C VAL A 367 -28.35 -13.21 9.94
N ILE A 368 -28.75 -14.20 10.73
CA ILE A 368 -28.16 -14.51 12.04
C ILE A 368 -27.87 -16.01 12.07
N GLY A 369 -26.61 -16.39 12.34
CA GLY A 369 -26.18 -17.78 12.41
C GLY A 369 -26.51 -18.56 11.13
N ASN A 370 -26.26 -17.96 9.96
CA ASN A 370 -26.61 -18.50 8.64
C ASN A 370 -28.11 -18.77 8.39
N ARG A 371 -29.02 -18.11 9.13
CA ARG A 371 -30.47 -18.19 8.90
C ARG A 371 -31.05 -16.81 8.64
N LEU A 372 -31.95 -16.70 7.65
CA LEU A 372 -32.69 -15.47 7.41
C LEU A 372 -33.46 -15.12 8.69
N ALA A 373 -33.18 -13.95 9.26
CA ALA A 373 -33.95 -13.46 10.38
C ALA A 373 -35.39 -13.21 9.91
N THR A 374 -36.37 -13.64 10.69
CA THR A 374 -37.76 -13.24 10.46
C THR A 374 -37.83 -11.72 10.60
N PRO A 375 -38.31 -10.98 9.57
CA PRO A 375 -38.44 -9.54 9.69
C PRO A 375 -39.35 -9.23 10.87
N THR A 376 -38.94 -8.27 11.70
CA THR A 376 -39.81 -7.76 12.75
C THR A 376 -40.99 -7.02 12.10
N GLU A 377 -42.19 -7.04 12.70
CA GLU A 377 -43.38 -6.33 12.16
C GLU A 377 -43.09 -4.90 11.67
N PRO A 378 -42.27 -4.07 12.35
CA PRO A 378 -41.92 -2.73 11.88
C PRO A 378 -41.10 -2.70 10.59
N GLU A 379 -40.21 -3.67 10.36
CA GLU A 379 -39.44 -3.81 9.13
C GLU A 379 -40.32 -4.22 7.96
N VAL A 380 -41.30 -5.12 8.19
CA VAL A 380 -42.28 -5.53 7.17
C VAL A 380 -43.06 -4.32 6.68
N LEU A 381 -43.55 -3.48 7.60
CA LEU A 381 -44.27 -2.25 7.29
C LEU A 381 -43.41 -1.26 6.50
N ARG A 382 -42.15 -1.07 6.89
CA ARG A 382 -41.24 -0.15 6.20
C ARG A 382 -40.88 -0.62 4.79
N GLN A 383 -40.61 -1.91 4.61
CA GLN A 383 -40.31 -2.49 3.29
C GLN A 383 -41.54 -2.49 2.37
N ALA A 384 -42.76 -2.63 2.91
CA ALA A 384 -43.99 -2.51 2.13
C ALA A 384 -44.16 -1.08 1.58
N VAL A 385 -43.93 -0.07 2.41
CA VAL A 385 -44.00 1.35 2.00
C VAL A 385 -42.93 1.69 0.96
N GLU A 386 -41.68 1.22 1.14
CA GLU A 386 -40.61 1.47 0.16
C GLU A 386 -40.89 0.80 -1.18
N ARG A 387 -41.55 -0.37 -1.21
CA ARG A 387 -41.98 -1.04 -2.46
C ARG A 387 -43.11 -0.29 -3.17
N GLU A 388 -44.10 0.22 -2.44
CA GLU A 388 -45.18 1.04 -3.04
C GLU A 388 -44.62 2.31 -3.68
N VAL A 389 -43.70 3.00 -2.99
CA VAL A 389 -43.07 4.23 -3.51
C VAL A 389 -42.23 3.95 -4.76
N VAL A 390 -41.52 2.82 -4.83
CA VAL A 390 -40.74 2.45 -6.03
C VAL A 390 -41.65 2.05 -7.20
N GLN A 391 -42.81 1.44 -6.94
CA GLN A 391 -43.81 1.15 -7.98
C GLN A 391 -44.48 2.41 -8.53
N GLU A 392 -44.83 3.39 -7.67
CA GLU A 392 -45.41 4.67 -8.11
C GLU A 392 -44.45 5.55 -8.93
N ILE A 393 -43.13 5.35 -8.80
CA ILE A 393 -42.12 6.10 -9.57
C ILE A 393 -41.80 5.40 -10.92
N ALA A 394 -42.19 4.13 -11.07
CA ALA A 394 -41.95 3.33 -12.27
C ALA A 394 -43.14 3.28 -13.25
N GLU A 395 -44.32 3.76 -12.84
CA GLU A 395 -45.49 4.02 -13.69
C GLU A 395 -45.55 5.49 -14.11
#